data_AF-A0A535D7N5-F1
#
_entry.id   AF-A0A535D7N5-F1
#
_cell.length_a   1.000
_cell.length_b   1.000
_cell.length_c   1.000
_cell.angle_alpha   90.00
_cell.angle_beta   90.00
_cell.angle_gamma   90.00
#
_symmetry.space_group_name_H-M   'P 1'
#
loop_
_entity.id
_entity.type
_entity.pdbx_description
1 polymer ?
#
loop_
_entity_poly.entity_id
_entity_poly.type
_entity_poly.pdbx_seq_one_letter_code
_entity_poly.pdbx_strand_id
1 'polypeptide(L)'
;MEERNQPLPPPPGAGQLPPPPPIYPVTADITPQSPHHYSPAPKSRRNGGIAGGLVGLLAAAWAYGKYVLLLAFKVPALATVGSALVSLVAYSFWGGPWFAVGLVLMIFVHEMG
;
A
#
# COMPACT_ATOMS: atom_id res chain seq x y z
N MET A 1 23.88 48.33 -67.50
CA MET A 1 22.58 48.00 -66.86
C MET A 1 22.73 46.87 -65.83
N GLU A 2 23.92 46.71 -65.24
CA GLU A 2 24.33 45.53 -64.45
C GLU A 2 24.02 45.59 -62.94
N GLU A 3 23.57 46.72 -62.40
CA GLU A 3 23.45 46.91 -60.93
C GLU A 3 22.20 46.27 -60.29
N ARG A 4 21.24 45.75 -61.07
CA ARG A 4 19.97 45.22 -60.54
C ARG A 4 20.02 43.78 -60.00
N ASN A 5 21.14 43.08 -60.12
CA ASN A 5 21.25 41.66 -59.76
C ASN A 5 22.21 41.39 -58.59
N GLN A 6 22.38 42.33 -57.65
CA GLN A 6 23.16 42.05 -56.44
C GLN A 6 22.27 41.35 -55.39
N PRO A 7 22.69 40.19 -54.84
CA PRO A 7 22.00 39.56 -53.72
C PRO A 7 21.97 40.50 -52.52
N LEU A 8 20.81 40.65 -51.87
CA LEU A 8 20.71 41.43 -50.63
C LEU A 8 21.64 40.84 -49.57
N PRO A 9 22.37 41.68 -48.80
CA PRO A 9 23.21 41.19 -47.72
C PRO A 9 22.36 40.48 -46.67
N PRO A 10 22.84 39.39 -46.05
CA PRO A 10 22.11 38.68 -45.02
C PRO A 10 21.84 39.61 -43.81
N PRO A 11 20.69 39.46 -43.13
CA PRO A 11 20.36 40.29 -41.99
C PRO A 11 21.40 40.14 -40.87
N PRO A 12 21.78 41.23 -40.19
CA PRO A 12 22.72 41.17 -39.07
C PRO A 12 22.22 40.19 -38.01
N GLY A 13 23.01 39.15 -37.71
CA GLY A 13 22.69 38.16 -36.67
C GLY A 13 22.09 36.84 -37.16
N ALA A 14 21.96 36.61 -38.48
CA ALA A 14 21.42 35.36 -39.04
C ALA A 14 22.19 34.06 -38.70
N GLY A 15 23.33 34.17 -38.01
CA GLY A 15 24.12 33.03 -37.52
C GLY A 15 24.45 33.08 -36.02
N GLN A 16 23.91 34.04 -35.28
CA GLN A 16 24.15 34.15 -33.84
C GLN A 16 23.19 33.19 -33.12
N LEU A 17 23.70 32.04 -32.68
CA LEU A 17 22.97 31.19 -31.73
C LEU A 17 22.67 32.02 -30.46
N PRO A 18 21.46 31.94 -29.91
CA PRO A 18 21.14 32.59 -28.64
C PRO A 18 22.15 32.15 -27.57
N PRO A 19 22.54 33.04 -26.64
CA PRO A 19 23.44 32.66 -25.56
C PRO A 19 22.82 31.49 -24.76
N PRO A 20 23.65 30.54 -24.29
CA PRO A 20 23.17 29.45 -23.46
C PRO A 20 22.47 30.02 -22.20
N PRO A 21 21.40 29.36 -21.72
CA PRO A 21 20.70 29.84 -20.54
C PRO A 21 21.66 29.88 -19.33
N PRO A 22 21.53 30.89 -18.45
CA PRO A 22 22.31 30.94 -17.22
C PRO A 22 22.06 29.68 -16.40
N ILE A 23 23.14 29.01 -15.99
CA ILE A 23 23.08 27.86 -15.09
C ILE A 23 22.98 28.39 -13.66
N TYR A 24 21.78 28.32 -13.09
CA TYR A 24 21.57 28.60 -11.67
C TYR A 24 22.02 27.38 -10.85
N PRO A 25 22.78 27.58 -9.75
CA PRO A 25 23.00 26.49 -8.80
C PRO A 25 21.63 26.04 -8.25
N VAL A 26 21.43 24.72 -8.12
CA VAL A 26 20.26 24.15 -7.44
C VAL A 26 20.43 24.41 -5.94
N THR A 27 20.13 25.63 -5.52
CA THR A 27 20.06 26.03 -4.12
C THR A 27 18.64 25.78 -3.64
N ALA A 28 18.47 25.18 -2.47
CA ALA A 28 17.14 25.04 -1.87
C ALA A 28 16.46 26.41 -1.78
N ASP A 29 15.18 26.49 -2.14
CA ASP A 29 14.38 27.74 -2.10
C ASP A 29 14.22 28.33 -0.69
N ILE A 30 14.71 27.61 0.32
CA ILE A 30 14.59 27.93 1.73
C ILE A 30 15.97 28.20 2.29
N THR A 31 16.14 29.40 2.88
CA THR A 31 17.40 29.79 3.50
C THR A 31 17.71 28.91 4.71
N PRO A 32 18.99 28.69 5.06
CA PRO A 32 19.38 27.91 6.25
C PRO A 32 18.80 28.43 7.57
N GLN A 33 18.43 29.71 7.61
CA GLN A 33 17.86 30.42 8.75
C GLN A 33 16.31 30.42 8.75
N SER A 34 15.68 29.78 7.76
CA SER A 34 14.22 29.74 7.68
C SER A 34 13.62 28.88 8.81
N PRO A 35 12.54 29.32 9.48
CA PRO A 35 11.84 28.51 10.48
C PRO A 35 11.29 27.18 9.94
N HIS A 36 11.13 27.08 8.62
CA HIS A 36 10.65 25.90 7.91
C HIS A 36 11.78 24.98 7.41
N HIS A 37 13.04 25.29 7.74
CA HIS A 37 14.19 24.44 7.41
C HIS A 37 14.18 23.09 8.17
N TYR A 38 13.32 22.95 9.19
CA TYR A 38 13.20 21.74 9.99
C TYR A 38 11.77 21.22 9.99
N SER A 39 11.55 20.06 9.36
CA SER A 39 10.35 19.25 9.59
C SER A 39 10.73 18.11 10.52
N PRO A 40 10.15 18.01 11.74
CA PRO A 40 10.42 16.89 12.62
C PRO A 40 10.02 15.60 11.90
N ALA A 41 10.94 14.63 11.83
CA ALA A 41 10.58 13.30 11.37
C ALA A 41 9.45 12.76 12.26
N PRO A 42 8.39 12.14 11.69
CA PRO A 42 7.33 11.55 12.49
C PRO A 42 7.96 10.59 13.51
N LYS A 43 7.70 10.82 14.79
CA LYS A 43 8.23 9.96 15.86
C LYS A 43 7.77 8.54 15.57
N SER A 44 8.71 7.62 15.36
CA SER A 44 8.45 6.19 15.21
C SER A 44 7.57 5.76 16.38
N ARG A 45 6.31 5.41 16.08
CA ARG A 45 5.31 5.07 17.08
C ARG A 45 5.75 3.75 17.70
N ARG A 46 6.32 3.82 18.91
CA ARG A 46 6.84 2.68 19.67
C ARG A 46 5.83 1.54 19.62
N ASN A 47 6.32 0.37 19.22
CA ASN A 47 5.62 -0.88 18.88
C ASN A 47 4.57 -1.35 19.91
N GLY A 48 3.48 -0.63 20.06
CA GLY A 48 2.30 -1.07 20.79
C GLY A 48 1.54 -2.20 20.09
N GLY A 49 2.02 -2.68 18.93
CA GLY A 49 1.36 -3.71 18.13
C GLY A 49 1.20 -5.04 18.87
N ILE A 50 2.18 -5.47 19.67
CA ILE A 50 2.09 -6.74 20.41
C ILE A 50 1.13 -6.62 21.59
N ALA A 51 1.26 -5.57 22.41
CA ALA A 51 0.39 -5.34 23.55
C ALA A 51 -1.06 -5.03 23.11
N GLY A 52 -1.22 -4.20 22.07
CA GLY A 52 -2.52 -3.92 21.45
C GLY A 52 -3.12 -5.16 20.79
N GLY A 53 -2.30 -6.00 20.17
CA GLY A 53 -2.72 -7.30 19.62
C GLY A 53 -3.22 -8.25 20.71
N LEU A 54 -2.50 -8.38 21.82
CA LEU A 54 -2.91 -9.19 22.97
C LEU A 54 -4.21 -8.68 23.61
N VAL A 55 -4.34 -7.38 23.82
CA VAL A 55 -5.58 -6.78 24.33
C VAL A 55 -6.74 -6.99 23.37
N GLY A 56 -6.52 -6.84 22.06
CA GLY A 56 -7.52 -7.11 21.03
C GLY A 56 -7.96 -8.58 21.01
N LEU A 57 -7.01 -9.51 21.17
CA LEU A 57 -7.29 -10.94 21.21
C LEU A 57 -8.09 -11.33 22.47
N LEU A 58 -7.73 -10.78 23.63
CA LEU A 58 -8.49 -10.97 24.87
C LEU A 58 -9.92 -10.38 24.77
N ALA A 59 -10.07 -9.20 24.16
CA ALA A 59 -11.38 -8.58 23.94
C ALA A 59 -12.24 -9.43 22.99
N ALA A 60 -11.66 -9.96 21.92
CA ALA A 60 -12.35 -10.86 21.00
C ALA A 60 -12.73 -12.18 21.69
N ALA A 61 -11.81 -12.79 22.45
CA ALA A 61 -12.09 -14.01 23.21
C ALA A 61 -13.23 -13.79 24.23
N TRP A 62 -13.29 -12.63 24.89
CA TRP A 62 -14.40 -12.30 25.79
C TRP A 62 -15.72 -12.08 25.03
N ALA A 63 -15.70 -11.33 23.94
CA ALA A 63 -16.89 -11.04 23.15
C ALA A 63 -17.51 -12.30 22.52
N TYR A 64 -16.66 -13.22 22.04
CA TYR A 64 -17.09 -14.38 21.26
C TYR A 64 -17.00 -15.71 22.01
N GLY A 65 -16.33 -15.77 23.16
CA GLY A 65 -16.07 -17.01 23.90
C GLY A 65 -17.34 -17.75 24.32
N LYS A 66 -18.41 -17.03 24.65
CA LYS A 66 -19.72 -17.63 24.96
C LYS A 66 -20.31 -18.42 23.79
N TYR A 67 -20.09 -17.96 22.55
CA TYR A 67 -20.59 -18.65 21.35
C TYR A 67 -19.75 -19.88 21.02
N VAL A 68 -18.44 -19.79 21.23
CA VAL A 68 -17.53 -20.94 21.11
C VAL A 68 -17.88 -22.01 22.14
N LEU A 69 -18.14 -21.63 23.40
CA LEU A 69 -18.61 -22.56 24.44
C LEU A 69 -19.96 -23.20 24.07
N LEU A 70 -20.91 -22.42 23.59
CA LEU A 70 -22.22 -22.92 23.15
C LEU A 70 -22.09 -23.92 21.99
N LEU A 71 -21.18 -23.66 21.02
CA LEU A 71 -20.87 -24.63 19.96
C LEU A 71 -20.16 -25.87 20.50
N ALA A 72 -19.30 -25.73 21.51
CA ALA A 72 -18.57 -26.84 22.12
C ALA A 72 -19.49 -27.83 22.84
N PHE A 73 -20.60 -27.37 23.43
CA PHE A 73 -21.62 -28.26 24.00
C PHE A 73 -22.39 -29.07 22.94
N LYS A 74 -22.30 -28.68 21.66
CA LYS A 74 -22.86 -29.42 20.53
C LYS A 74 -21.71 -30.10 19.77
N VAL A 75 -21.27 -31.24 20.29
CA VAL A 75 -20.16 -32.08 19.77
C VAL A 75 -20.08 -32.16 18.23
N PRO A 76 -21.18 -32.39 17.48
CA PRO A 76 -21.09 -32.42 16.02
C PRO A 76 -20.74 -31.06 15.39
N ALA A 77 -21.21 -29.94 15.95
CA ALA A 77 -20.87 -28.61 15.43
C ALA A 77 -19.38 -28.29 15.65
N LEU A 78 -18.80 -28.72 16.77
CA LEU A 78 -17.39 -28.53 17.04
C LEU A 78 -16.51 -29.33 16.09
N ALA A 79 -16.92 -30.57 15.75
CA ALA A 79 -16.24 -31.39 14.76
C ALA A 79 -16.26 -30.73 13.38
N THR A 80 -17.40 -30.17 12.97
CA THR A 80 -17.54 -29.44 11.69
C THR A 80 -16.68 -28.18 11.64
N VAL A 81 -16.63 -27.39 12.71
CA VAL A 81 -15.75 -26.20 12.77
C VAL A 81 -14.28 -26.62 12.77
N GLY A 82 -13.93 -27.67 13.50
CA GLY A 82 -12.58 -28.21 13.52
C GLY A 82 -12.11 -28.66 12.13
N SER A 83 -12.92 -29.44 11.42
CA SER A 83 -12.59 -29.88 10.05
C SER A 83 -12.50 -28.70 9.08
N ALA A 84 -13.39 -27.71 9.22
CA ALA A 84 -13.34 -26.49 8.42
C ALA A 84 -12.05 -25.68 8.64
N LEU A 85 -11.59 -25.54 9.89
CA LEU A 85 -10.34 -24.84 10.21
C LEU A 85 -9.11 -25.59 9.69
N VAL A 86 -9.07 -26.91 9.88
CA VAL A 86 -7.99 -27.75 9.33
C VAL A 86 -7.94 -27.62 7.80
N SER A 87 -9.10 -27.59 7.15
CA SER A 87 -9.22 -27.41 5.70
C SER A 87 -8.76 -26.03 5.27
N LEU A 88 -9.14 -24.97 5.98
CA LEU A 88 -8.70 -23.60 5.69
C LEU A 88 -7.17 -23.50 5.70
N VAL A 89 -6.54 -24.08 6.72
CA VAL A 89 -5.07 -24.12 6.84
C VAL A 89 -4.47 -24.93 5.70
N ALA A 90 -4.92 -26.16 5.49
CA ALA A 90 -4.37 -27.05 4.46
C ALA A 90 -4.46 -26.44 3.04
N TYR A 91 -5.64 -25.96 2.66
CA TYR A 91 -5.87 -25.41 1.32
C TYR A 91 -5.28 -24.00 1.13
N SER A 92 -4.98 -23.28 2.22
CA SER A 92 -4.28 -22.00 2.12
C SER A 92 -2.87 -22.15 1.56
N PHE A 93 -2.19 -23.28 1.83
CA PHE A 93 -0.88 -23.58 1.25
C PHE A 93 -0.95 -23.94 -0.23
N TRP A 94 -2.06 -24.49 -0.70
CA TRP A 94 -2.24 -24.87 -2.11
C TRP A 94 -2.63 -23.66 -2.96
N GLY A 95 -3.76 -23.03 -2.65
CA GLY A 95 -4.38 -22.00 -3.51
C GLY A 95 -4.37 -20.59 -2.94
N GLY A 96 -3.75 -20.40 -1.78
CA GLY A 96 -3.80 -19.15 -1.02
C GLY A 96 -5.03 -19.03 -0.12
N PRO A 97 -5.04 -18.04 0.79
CA PRO A 97 -6.07 -17.92 1.82
C PRO A 97 -7.49 -17.71 1.26
N TRP A 98 -7.62 -16.90 0.20
CA TRP A 98 -8.93 -16.62 -0.39
C TRP A 98 -9.54 -17.80 -1.14
N PHE A 99 -8.71 -18.61 -1.78
CA PHE A 99 -9.14 -19.87 -2.37
C PHE A 99 -9.66 -20.83 -1.30
N ALA A 100 -8.92 -20.97 -0.20
CA ALA A 100 -9.31 -21.85 0.91
C ALA A 100 -10.64 -21.43 1.54
N VAL A 101 -10.86 -20.12 1.74
CA VAL A 101 -12.14 -19.58 2.21
C VAL A 101 -13.27 -19.90 1.21
N GLY A 102 -13.06 -19.65 -0.08
CA GLY A 102 -14.07 -19.93 -1.12
C GLY A 102 -14.44 -21.41 -1.20
N LEU A 103 -13.45 -22.30 -1.13
CA LEU A 103 -13.64 -23.75 -1.14
C LEU A 103 -14.45 -24.22 0.08
N VAL A 104 -14.05 -23.81 1.28
CA VAL A 104 -14.75 -24.20 2.52
C VAL A 104 -16.18 -23.67 2.52
N LEU A 105 -16.40 -22.42 2.11
CA LEU A 105 -17.75 -21.86 1.97
C LEU A 105 -18.58 -22.61 0.93
N MET A 106 -17.99 -22.98 -0.21
CA MET A 106 -18.67 -23.79 -1.23
C MET A 106 -19.11 -25.14 -0.67
N ILE A 107 -18.25 -25.83 0.09
CA ILE A 107 -18.59 -27.10 0.77
C ILE A 107 -19.75 -26.89 1.75
N PHE A 108 -19.72 -25.84 2.57
CA PHE A 108 -20.81 -25.55 3.50
C PHE A 108 -22.14 -25.29 2.78
N VAL A 109 -22.14 -24.50 1.72
CA VAL A 109 -23.35 -24.26 0.91
C VAL A 109 -23.82 -25.57 0.28
N HIS A 110 -22.90 -26.37 -0.26
CA HIS A 110 -23.22 -27.65 -0.89
C HIS A 110 -23.87 -28.65 0.08
N GLU A 111 -23.41 -28.69 1.33
CA GLU A 111 -23.97 -29.58 2.35
C GLU A 111 -25.22 -29.03 3.04
N MET A 112 -25.37 -27.71 3.12
CA MET A 112 -26.54 -27.08 3.75
C MET A 112 -27.71 -26.80 2.80
N GLY A 113 -27.49 -26.87 1.48
CA GLY A 113 -28.51 -26.68 0.44
C GLY A 113 -28.70 -25.23 0.03
#